data_AF-A0A191HTX4-F1
#
_entry.id   AF-A0A191HTX4-F1
#
_cell.length_a   1.000
_cell.length_b   1.000
_cell.length_c   1.000
_cell.angle_alpha   90.00
_cell.angle_beta   90.00
_cell.angle_gamma   90.00
#
_symmetry.space_group_name_H-M   'P 1'
#
loop_
_entity.id
_entity.type
_entity.pdbx_description
1 polymer ?
#
loop_
_entity_poly.entity_id
_entity_poly.type
_entity_poly.pdbx_seq_one_letter_code
_entity_poly.pdbx_strand_id
1 'polypeptide(L)'
;METGHMVMKGLLRDAGMVIDKDVSFILLDSQQSIMEAVRKGEADVRFLNSGQGYIAEQSGLAIAGKVADFEEGFPCCIQTTSRKSFENKRDALVKFQIANLRTYELIKNN
;
A
#
# COMPACT_ATOMS: atom_id res chain seq x y z
N MET A 1 -5.23 3.65 6.08
CA MET A 1 -3.79 3.97 6.21
C MET A 1 -3.05 2.83 5.53
N GLU A 2 -2.24 3.14 4.52
CA GLU A 2 -1.56 2.16 3.66
C GLU A 2 -0.06 2.10 4.06
N THR A 3 0.62 0.99 3.83
CA THR A 3 1.97 0.75 4.35
C THR A 3 3.00 1.76 3.85
N GLY A 4 2.92 2.19 2.58
CA GLY A 4 3.79 3.23 2.04
C GLY A 4 3.72 4.56 2.79
N HIS A 5 2.54 4.93 3.30
CA HIS A 5 2.39 6.12 4.14
C HIS A 5 3.19 5.99 5.45
N MET A 6 3.16 4.81 6.10
CA MET A 6 3.90 4.59 7.35
C MET A 6 5.41 4.57 7.13
N VAL A 7 5.87 3.91 6.07
CA VAL A 7 7.29 3.88 5.71
C VAL A 7 7.79 5.28 5.39
N MET A 8 7.05 6.06 4.59
CA MET A 8 7.42 7.44 4.29
C MET A 8 7.53 8.30 5.54
N LYS A 9 6.60 8.18 6.49
CA LYS A 9 6.70 8.90 7.78
C LYS A 9 7.96 8.54 8.57
N GLY A 10 8.38 7.28 8.53
CA GLY A 10 9.66 6.84 9.08
C GLY A 10 10.84 7.55 8.42
N LEU A 11 10.91 7.49 7.08
CA LEU A 11 11.97 8.10 6.28
C LEU A 11 12.06 9.62 6.48
N LEU A 12 10.93 10.31 6.48
CA LEU A 12 10.85 11.76 6.71
C LEU A 12 11.39 12.13 8.09
N ARG A 13 11.02 11.37 9.13
CA ARG A 13 11.51 11.58 10.48
C ARG A 13 13.01 11.36 10.57
N ASP A 14 13.52 10.31 9.94
CA ASP A 14 14.96 9.98 9.95
C ASP A 14 15.78 11.03 9.17
N ALA A 15 15.16 11.67 8.16
CA ALA A 15 15.71 12.84 7.47
C ALA A 15 15.60 14.15 8.27
N GLY A 16 15.04 14.13 9.48
CA GLY A 16 14.89 15.31 10.34
C GLY A 16 13.73 16.23 9.96
N MET A 17 12.80 15.78 9.11
CA MET A 17 11.65 16.57 8.70
C MET A 17 10.52 16.50 9.73
N VAL A 18 9.83 17.62 9.93
CA VAL A 18 8.69 17.75 10.83
C VAL A 18 7.40 17.73 10.02
N ILE A 19 6.56 16.73 10.30
CA ILE A 19 5.22 16.63 9.72
C ILE A 19 4.40 17.86 10.14
N ASP A 20 3.59 18.37 9.21
CA ASP A 20 2.76 19.59 9.34
C ASP A 20 3.53 20.92 9.35
N LYS A 21 4.87 20.87 9.29
CA LYS A 21 5.73 22.05 9.09
C LYS A 21 6.47 21.98 7.76
N ASP A 22 7.15 20.86 7.51
CA ASP A 22 8.00 20.66 6.33
C ASP A 22 7.30 19.76 5.27
N VAL A 23 6.32 18.95 5.69
CA VAL A 23 5.52 18.06 4.83
C VAL A 23 4.06 18.05 5.28
N SER A 24 3.12 18.10 4.34
CA SER A 24 1.69 17.92 4.60
C SER A 24 1.17 16.63 3.97
N PHE A 25 0.30 15.91 4.69
CA PHE A 25 -0.41 14.75 4.15
C PHE A 25 -1.86 15.13 3.90
N ILE A 26 -2.25 15.14 2.63
CA ILE A 26 -3.64 15.35 2.21
C ILE A 26 -4.34 14.01 2.00
N LEU A 27 -5.54 13.89 2.56
CA LEU A 27 -6.44 12.76 2.30
C LEU A 27 -7.45 13.20 1.24
N LEU A 28 -7.54 12.44 0.16
CA LEU A 28 -8.49 12.66 -0.91
C LEU A 28 -9.39 11.43 -1.06
N ASP A 29 -10.62 11.67 -1.50
CA ASP A 29 -11.71 10.69 -1.44
C ASP A 29 -11.63 9.59 -2.49
N SER A 30 -10.77 9.76 -3.51
CA SER A 30 -10.63 8.77 -4.58
C SER A 30 -9.21 8.69 -5.12
N GLN A 31 -8.86 7.52 -5.63
CA GLN A 31 -7.57 7.27 -6.26
C GLN A 31 -7.35 8.17 -7.48
N GLN A 32 -8.37 8.35 -8.33
CA GLN A 32 -8.35 9.26 -9.46
C GLN A 32 -8.08 10.70 -9.04
N SER A 33 -8.72 11.19 -7.97
CA SER A 33 -8.48 12.53 -7.45
C SER A 33 -7.03 12.72 -7.02
N ILE A 34 -6.44 11.71 -6.38
CA ILE A 34 -5.02 11.73 -5.98
C ILE A 34 -4.10 11.73 -7.21
N MET A 35 -4.43 10.97 -8.27
CA MET A 35 -3.63 10.98 -9.51
C MET A 35 -3.60 12.36 -10.15
N GLU A 36 -4.78 13.00 -10.24
CA GLU A 36 -4.92 14.32 -10.82
C GLU A 36 -4.25 15.41 -9.99
N ALA A 37 -4.29 15.31 -8.66
CA ALA A 37 -3.57 16.24 -7.78
C ALA A 37 -2.06 16.23 -8.07
N VAL A 38 -1.47 15.04 -8.23
CA VAL A 38 -0.04 14.93 -8.62
C VAL A 38 0.20 15.47 -10.03
N ARG A 39 -0.66 15.13 -11.00
CA ARG A 39 -0.52 15.59 -12.38
C ARG A 39 -0.61 17.11 -12.52
N LYS A 40 -1.40 17.77 -11.67
CA LYS A 40 -1.57 19.23 -11.62
C LYS A 40 -0.50 19.93 -10.78
N GLY A 41 0.34 19.19 -10.05
CA GLY A 41 1.32 19.76 -9.12
C GLY A 41 0.70 20.26 -7.82
N GLU A 42 -0.52 19.85 -7.49
CA GLU A 42 -1.18 20.14 -6.21
C GLU A 42 -0.68 19.22 -5.08
N ALA A 43 -0.03 18.11 -5.45
CA ALA A 43 0.65 17.19 -4.54
C ALA A 43 1.95 16.68 -5.16
N ASP A 44 2.99 16.49 -4.36
CA ASP A 44 4.29 16.03 -4.87
C ASP A 44 4.33 14.51 -5.09
N VAL A 45 3.74 13.75 -4.17
CA VAL A 45 3.83 12.28 -4.14
C VAL A 45 2.49 11.66 -3.74
N ARG A 46 2.21 10.48 -4.28
CA ARG A 46 1.07 9.64 -3.92
C ARG A 46 1.49 8.21 -3.61
N PHE A 47 0.78 7.56 -2.69
CA PHE A 47 0.97 6.15 -2.36
C PHE A 47 0.00 5.28 -3.15
N LEU A 48 0.50 4.20 -3.73
CA LEU A 48 -0.24 3.34 -4.65
C LEU A 48 0.07 1.87 -4.47
N ASN A 49 -0.91 1.04 -4.80
CA ASN A 49 -0.64 -0.37 -5.05
C ASN A 49 -0.04 -0.58 -6.45
N SER A 50 0.45 -1.79 -6.69
CA SER A 50 1.13 -2.17 -7.94
C SER A 50 0.26 -1.97 -9.19
N GLY A 51 -1.01 -2.34 -9.14
CA GLY A 51 -1.93 -2.19 -10.28
C GLY A 51 -2.18 -0.72 -10.65
N GLN A 52 -2.26 0.15 -9.65
CA GLN A 52 -2.40 1.59 -9.90
C GLN A 52 -1.08 2.25 -10.32
N GLY A 53 0.06 1.72 -9.88
CA GLY A 53 1.38 2.13 -10.36
C GLY A 53 1.47 1.98 -11.88
N TYR A 54 1.04 0.83 -12.41
CA TYR A 54 0.94 0.60 -13.85
C TYR A 54 0.07 1.66 -14.55
N ILE A 55 -1.12 1.96 -14.02
CA ILE A 55 -2.01 2.99 -14.59
C ILE A 55 -1.38 4.38 -14.53
N ALA A 56 -0.66 4.70 -13.46
CA ALA A 56 0.02 5.99 -13.31
C ALA A 56 1.10 6.18 -14.38
N GLU A 57 1.89 5.16 -14.66
CA GLU A 57 2.90 5.18 -15.73
C GLU A 57 2.27 5.39 -17.11
N GLN A 58 1.16 4.69 -17.39
CA GLN A 58 0.39 4.90 -18.63
C GLN A 58 -0.19 6.33 -18.75
N SER A 59 -0.35 7.02 -17.61
CA SER A 59 -0.85 8.40 -17.54
C SER A 59 0.27 9.44 -17.58
N GLY A 60 1.53 9.03 -17.82
CA GLY A 60 2.69 9.91 -17.92
C GLY A 60 3.30 10.31 -16.57
N LEU A 61 2.89 9.70 -15.46
CA LEU A 61 3.54 9.87 -14.16
C LEU A 61 4.69 8.88 -14.01
N ALA A 62 5.63 9.17 -13.12
CA ALA A 62 6.75 8.28 -12.81
C ALA A 62 6.57 7.59 -11.46
N ILE A 63 7.07 6.35 -11.34
CA ILE A 63 7.19 5.65 -10.06
C ILE A 63 8.47 6.11 -9.37
N ALA A 64 8.34 6.85 -8.27
CA ALA A 64 9.48 7.39 -7.52
C ALA A 64 10.22 6.32 -6.70
N GLY A 65 9.54 5.24 -6.33
CA GLY A 65 10.12 4.14 -5.57
C GLY A 65 9.06 3.14 -5.12
N LYS A 66 9.48 1.93 -4.77
CA LYS A 66 8.66 0.90 -4.16
C LYS A 66 8.97 0.84 -2.67
N VAL A 67 7.99 0.47 -1.85
CA VAL A 67 8.21 0.33 -0.40
C VAL A 67 9.33 -0.68 -0.09
N ALA A 68 9.44 -1.75 -0.89
CA ALA A 68 10.51 -2.74 -0.78
C ALA A 68 11.92 -2.19 -1.02
N ASP A 69 12.05 -1.02 -1.68
CA ASP A 69 13.34 -0.36 -1.88
C ASP A 69 13.85 0.32 -0.60
N PHE A 70 12.94 0.55 0.37
CA PHE A 70 13.24 1.21 1.64
C PHE A 70 13.16 0.27 2.84
N GLU A 71 12.25 -0.71 2.81
CA GLU A 71 12.06 -1.71 3.86
C GLU A 71 11.78 -3.07 3.22
N GLU A 72 12.79 -3.93 3.14
CA GLU A 72 12.64 -5.26 2.58
C GLU A 72 11.79 -6.15 3.50
N GLY A 73 10.88 -6.95 2.93
CA GLY A 73 10.05 -7.87 3.72
C GLY A 73 8.95 -7.18 4.55
N PHE A 74 8.64 -5.92 4.28
CA PHE A 74 7.59 -5.19 4.98
C PHE A 74 6.23 -5.92 4.95
N PRO A 75 5.49 -5.95 6.08
CA PRO A 75 4.13 -6.47 6.09
C PRO A 75 3.21 -5.51 5.32
N CYS A 76 2.69 -5.97 4.18
CA CYS A 76 1.77 -5.21 3.34
C CYS A 76 0.31 -5.55 3.69
N CYS A 77 -0.45 -6.06 2.73
CA CYS A 77 -1.85 -6.40 2.88
C CYS A 77 -2.05 -7.47 3.95
N ILE A 78 -2.64 -7.08 5.08
CA ILE A 78 -3.03 -7.98 6.16
C ILE A 78 -4.46 -8.45 5.90
N GLN A 79 -4.68 -9.76 5.93
CA GLN A 79 -6.02 -10.33 5.93
C GLN A 79 -6.60 -10.25 7.34
N THR A 80 -7.75 -9.59 7.47
CA THR A 80 -8.48 -9.49 8.74
C THR A 80 -9.88 -10.09 8.60
N THR A 81 -10.46 -10.51 9.73
CA THR A 81 -11.85 -11.00 9.77
C THR A 81 -12.52 -10.59 11.06
N SER A 82 -13.85 -10.62 11.10
CA SER A 82 -14.60 -10.32 12.32
C SER A 82 -14.39 -11.40 13.37
N ARG A 83 -14.39 -11.00 14.65
CA ARG A 83 -14.34 -11.92 15.80
C ARG A 83 -15.38 -13.04 15.69
N LYS A 84 -16.62 -12.68 15.33
CA LYS A 84 -17.71 -13.63 15.10
C LYS A 84 -17.35 -14.70 14.06
N SER A 85 -16.71 -14.32 12.95
CA SER A 85 -16.31 -15.29 11.92
C SER A 85 -15.14 -16.14 12.38
N PHE A 86 -14.18 -15.54 13.09
CA PHE A 86 -13.05 -16.24 13.67
C PHE A 86 -13.50 -17.36 14.63
N GLU A 87 -14.45 -17.06 15.51
CA GLU A 87 -14.96 -17.99 16.53
C GLU A 87 -15.88 -19.06 15.93
N ASN A 88 -16.74 -18.71 14.97
CA ASN A 88 -17.80 -19.62 14.49
C ASN A 88 -17.49 -20.31 13.15
N LYS A 89 -16.41 -19.96 12.45
CA LYS A 89 -16.11 -20.48 11.10
C LYS A 89 -14.69 -21.03 10.96
N ARG A 90 -14.14 -21.61 12.03
CA ARG A 90 -12.77 -22.11 12.06
C ARG A 90 -12.42 -23.00 10.86
N ASP A 91 -13.21 -24.04 10.58
CA ASP A 91 -12.93 -24.98 9.50
C ASP A 91 -12.91 -24.32 8.13
N ALA A 92 -13.81 -23.37 7.90
CA ALA A 92 -13.85 -22.60 6.65
C ALA A 92 -12.63 -21.68 6.53
N LEU A 93 -12.21 -21.03 7.62
CA LEU A 93 -11.01 -20.18 7.64
C LEU A 93 -9.73 -20.99 7.42
N VAL A 94 -9.62 -22.18 7.99
CA VAL A 94 -8.48 -23.09 7.73
C VAL A 94 -8.43 -23.46 6.25
N LYS A 95 -9.56 -23.88 5.66
CA LYS A 95 -9.64 -24.18 4.22
C LYS A 95 -9.27 -22.98 3.36
N PHE A 96 -9.74 -21.78 3.73
CA PHE A 96 -9.39 -20.54 3.05
C PHE A 96 -7.88 -20.25 3.11
N GLN A 97 -7.24 -20.42 4.26
CA GLN A 97 -5.79 -20.20 4.38
C GLN A 97 -4.98 -21.26 3.62
N ILE A 98 -5.41 -22.53 3.63
CA ILE A 98 -4.79 -23.57 2.79
C ILE A 98 -4.88 -23.19 1.30
N ALA A 99 -6.02 -22.67 0.85
CA ALA A 99 -6.18 -22.20 -0.51
C ALA A 99 -5.21 -21.04 -0.82
N ASN A 100 -5.09 -20.04 0.06
CA ASN A 100 -4.14 -18.94 -0.10
C ASN A 100 -2.68 -19.42 -0.21
N LEU A 101 -2.28 -20.38 0.64
CA LEU A 101 -0.93 -20.94 0.61
C LEU A 101 -0.64 -21.70 -0.69
N ARG A 102 -1.61 -22.49 -1.18
CA ARG A 102 -1.50 -23.18 -2.48
C ARG A 102 -1.41 -22.19 -3.64
N THR A 103 -2.20 -21.12 -3.61
CA THR A 103 -2.13 -20.05 -4.61
C THR A 103 -0.77 -19.33 -4.54
N TYR A 104 -0.23 -19.09 -3.35
CA TYR A 104 1.09 -18.49 -3.19
C TYR A 104 2.20 -19.38 -3.76
N GLU A 105 2.15 -20.69 -3.49
CA GLU A 105 3.07 -21.67 -4.08
C GLU A 105 2.98 -21.66 -5.62
N LEU A 106 1.76 -21.63 -6.16
CA LEU A 106 1.52 -21.54 -7.59
C LEU A 106 2.14 -20.26 -8.19
N ILE A 107 1.92 -19.10 -7.58
CA ILE A 107 2.46 -17.81 -8.05
C ILE A 107 3.98 -17.75 -7.97
N LYS A 108 4.58 -18.44 -6.99
CA LYS A 108 6.04 -18.40 -6.77
C LYS A 108 6.81 -19.38 -7.67
N ASN A 109 6.20 -20.52 -8.02
CA ASN A 109 6.89 -21.63 -8.68
C ASN A 109 6.43 -21.90 -10.13
N ASN A 110 5.41 -21.20 -10.64
CA ASN A 110 5.02 -21.21 -12.05
C ASN A 110 5.25 -19.83 -12.69
#